data_AF-A0A958QNC0-F1
#
_entry.id   AF-A0A958QNC0-F1
#
_cell.length_a   1.000
_cell.length_b   1.000
_cell.length_c   1.000
_cell.angle_alpha   90.00
_cell.angle_beta   90.00
_cell.angle_gamma   90.00
#
_symmetry.space_group_name_H-M   'P 1'
#
loop_
_entity.id
_entity.type
_entity.pdbx_description
1 polymer ?
#
loop_
_entity_poly.entity_id
_entity_poly.type
_entity_poly.pdbx_seq_one_letter_code
_entity_poly.pdbx_strand_id
1 'polypeptide(L)'
;MDGLTVSNSNNLLRTGHTESQMRNDKINADSMDSSADGIKSFADTLTDAVGKVNELSVEADVQMQKLATGETKNIPEVMIAAEKASIAFKLLTQVRNKMIDAYQEIMKMQV
;
A
#
# COMPACT_ATOMS: atom_id res chain seq x y z
N MET A 1 -24.10 -0.91 63.76
CA MET A 1 -23.05 -1.67 64.45
C MET A 1 -22.60 -2.84 63.60
N ASP A 2 -21.70 -2.70 62.65
CA ASP A 2 -21.17 -1.57 61.87
C ASP A 2 -20.10 -2.23 60.99
N GLY A 3 -20.00 -1.83 59.72
CA GLY A 3 -18.69 -1.87 59.08
C GLY A 3 -18.37 -2.91 58.02
N LEU A 4 -19.33 -3.46 57.27
CA LEU A 4 -19.00 -4.22 56.04
C LEU A 4 -19.44 -3.57 54.72
N THR A 5 -20.05 -2.39 54.74
CA THR A 5 -20.57 -1.75 53.52
C THR A 5 -19.99 -0.35 53.25
N VAL A 6 -19.08 0.16 54.09
CA VAL A 6 -18.59 1.56 53.95
C VAL A 6 -17.13 1.65 53.51
N SER A 7 -16.35 0.57 53.63
CA SER A 7 -14.92 0.61 53.23
C SER A 7 -14.72 0.45 51.71
N ASN A 8 -15.59 -0.30 51.03
CA ASN A 8 -15.42 -0.61 49.60
C ASN A 8 -16.03 0.46 48.66
N SER A 9 -16.79 1.42 49.18
CA SER A 9 -17.42 2.47 48.36
C SER A 9 -16.50 3.67 48.11
N ASN A 10 -15.54 3.92 49.02
CA ASN A 10 -14.68 5.11 48.94
C ASN A 10 -13.50 4.96 47.96
N ASN A 11 -13.22 3.73 47.50
CA ASN A 11 -12.19 3.47 46.49
C ASN A 11 -12.75 3.45 45.05
N LEU A 12 -14.07 3.34 44.88
CA LEU A 12 -14.73 3.26 43.57
C LEU A 12 -15.01 4.64 42.95
N LEU A 13 -14.84 5.72 43.71
CA LEU A 13 -14.96 7.10 43.24
C LEU A 13 -13.60 7.73 42.88
N ARG A 14 -12.47 7.08 43.22
CA ARG A 14 -11.11 7.56 42.88
C ARG A 14 -10.53 6.95 41.61
N THR A 15 -10.89 5.71 41.31
CA THR A 15 -10.64 5.09 39.99
C THR A 15 -11.94 5.12 39.22
N GLY A 16 -12.10 6.11 38.34
CA GLY A 16 -13.27 6.32 37.50
C GLY A 16 -13.49 5.27 36.40
N HIS A 17 -13.32 3.98 36.73
CA HIS A 17 -13.49 2.86 35.81
C HIS A 17 -14.41 1.82 36.43
N THR A 18 -15.66 1.80 35.97
CA THR A 18 -16.64 0.77 36.31
C THR A 18 -16.24 -0.56 35.66
N GLU A 19 -16.53 -1.69 36.30
CA GLU A 19 -16.23 -3.04 35.80
C GLU A 19 -16.85 -3.32 34.41
N SER A 20 -17.93 -2.61 34.07
CA SER A 20 -18.53 -2.60 32.73
C SER A 20 -17.65 -1.97 31.65
N GLN A 21 -16.73 -1.05 32.00
CA GLN A 21 -15.75 -0.48 31.06
C GLN A 21 -14.58 -1.43 30.76
N MET A 22 -14.16 -2.29 31.71
CA MET A 22 -13.13 -3.30 31.45
C MET A 22 -13.61 -4.44 30.54
N ARG A 23 -14.90 -4.77 30.57
CA ARG A 23 -15.49 -5.71 29.58
C ARG A 23 -15.62 -5.10 28.20
N ASN A 24 -15.88 -3.79 28.09
CA ASN A 24 -15.96 -3.12 26.80
C ASN A 24 -14.57 -2.97 26.15
N ASP A 25 -13.53 -2.73 26.95
CA ASP A 25 -12.15 -2.64 26.49
C ASP A 25 -11.60 -4.01 26.03
N LYS A 26 -12.00 -5.10 26.69
CA LYS A 26 -11.62 -6.47 26.29
C LYS A 26 -12.38 -6.99 25.04
N ILE A 27 -13.57 -6.45 24.74
CA ILE A 27 -14.30 -6.75 23.49
C ILE A 27 -13.73 -5.95 22.31
N ASN A 28 -13.20 -4.74 22.56
CA ASN A 28 -12.56 -3.92 21.53
C ASN A 28 -11.10 -4.34 21.26
N ALA A 29 -10.43 -4.99 22.21
CA ALA A 29 -9.07 -5.52 22.04
C ALA A 29 -9.00 -6.85 21.25
N ASP A 30 -10.12 -7.57 21.09
CA ASP A 30 -10.19 -8.86 20.38
C ASP A 30 -10.88 -8.75 19.00
N SER A 31 -11.26 -7.54 18.58
CA SER A 31 -11.87 -7.26 17.26
C SER A 31 -11.01 -6.36 16.36
N MET A 32 -9.76 -6.08 16.76
CA MET A 32 -8.74 -5.38 15.97
C MET A 32 -7.48 -6.22 15.75
N ASP A 33 -7.63 -7.54 15.77
CA ASP A 33 -6.63 -8.49 15.25
C ASP A 33 -7.32 -9.52 14.35
N SER A 34 -7.82 -9.04 13.23
CA SER A 34 -8.16 -9.88 12.09
C SER A 34 -7.21 -9.49 10.96
N SER A 35 -6.04 -10.10 10.98
CA SER A 35 -5.23 -10.48 9.82
C SER A 35 -5.58 -9.75 8.51
N ALA A 36 -4.97 -8.59 8.30
CA ALA A 36 -4.65 -8.11 6.97
C ALA A 36 -3.13 -8.08 6.78
N ASP A 37 -2.47 -9.17 7.21
CA ASP A 37 -1.14 -9.51 6.71
C ASP A 37 -1.24 -9.77 5.20
N GLY A 38 -0.66 -8.87 4.41
CA GLY A 38 0.00 -9.26 3.15
C GLY A 38 -0.68 -8.96 1.81
N ILE A 39 -1.88 -8.38 1.74
CA ILE A 39 -2.43 -7.95 0.44
C ILE A 39 -2.05 -6.51 0.18
N LYS A 40 -0.94 -6.30 -0.55
CA LYS A 40 -0.56 -4.99 -1.08
C LYS A 40 -1.76 -4.40 -1.83
N SER A 41 -2.13 -3.14 -1.57
CA SER A 41 -3.22 -2.53 -2.31
C SER A 41 -2.90 -2.55 -3.81
N PHE A 42 -3.94 -2.64 -4.64
CA PHE A 42 -3.76 -2.48 -6.08
C PHE A 42 -3.08 -1.15 -6.42
N ALA A 43 -3.39 -0.09 -5.67
CA ALA A 43 -2.75 1.21 -5.80
C ALA A 43 -1.25 1.16 -5.48
N ASP A 44 -0.86 0.40 -4.45
CA ASP A 44 0.54 0.22 -4.08
C ASP A 44 1.29 -0.57 -5.16
N THR A 45 0.68 -1.65 -5.64
CA THR A 45 1.23 -2.49 -6.72
C THR A 45 1.39 -1.70 -8.01
N LEU A 46 0.42 -0.84 -8.34
CA LEU A 46 0.50 0.06 -9.48
C LEU A 46 1.63 1.08 -9.30
N THR A 47 1.77 1.64 -8.09
CA THR A 47 2.83 2.59 -7.76
C THR A 47 4.21 1.96 -7.92
N ASP A 48 4.39 0.73 -7.43
CA ASP A 48 5.63 -0.02 -7.66
C ASP A 48 5.88 -0.28 -9.14
N ALA A 49 4.83 -0.67 -9.89
CA ALA A 49 4.95 -0.97 -11.31
C ALA A 49 5.37 0.27 -12.10
N VAL A 50 4.83 1.45 -11.77
CA VAL A 50 5.26 2.74 -12.34
C VAL A 50 6.73 3.01 -12.00
N GLY A 51 7.13 2.78 -10.74
CA GLY A 51 8.53 2.88 -10.31
C GLY A 51 9.44 1.95 -11.12
N LYS A 52 9.00 0.71 -11.36
CA LYS A 52 9.74 -0.28 -12.14
C LYS A 52 9.90 0.11 -13.60
N VAL A 53 8.87 0.68 -14.22
CA VAL A 53 8.98 1.21 -15.60
C VAL A 53 10.00 2.34 -15.66
N ASN A 54 10.01 3.23 -14.66
CA ASN A 54 11.01 4.31 -14.59
C ASN A 54 12.43 3.75 -14.44
N GLU A 55 12.64 2.77 -13.57
CA GLU A 55 13.93 2.08 -13.43
C GLU A 55 14.40 1.47 -14.76
N LEU A 56 13.53 0.75 -15.46
CA LEU A 56 13.84 0.16 -16.76
C LEU A 56 14.19 1.22 -17.82
N SER A 57 13.50 2.36 -17.79
CA SER A 57 13.77 3.47 -18.72
C SER A 57 15.16 4.07 -18.47
N VAL A 58 15.49 4.34 -17.20
CA VAL A 58 16.81 4.86 -16.81
C VAL A 58 17.91 3.85 -17.10
N GLU A 59 17.68 2.56 -16.84
CA GLU A 59 18.63 1.49 -17.14
C GLU A 59 18.91 1.42 -18.65
N ALA A 60 17.86 1.48 -19.48
CA ALA A 60 18.01 1.50 -20.94
C ALA A 60 18.82 2.72 -21.40
N ASP A 61 18.56 3.91 -20.86
CA ASP A 61 19.28 5.15 -21.18
C ASP A 61 20.77 5.05 -20.81
N VAL A 62 21.08 4.55 -19.62
CA VAL A 62 22.46 4.34 -19.16
C VAL A 62 23.19 3.34 -20.07
N GLN A 63 22.54 2.24 -20.42
CA GLN A 63 23.15 1.22 -21.29
C GLN A 63 23.35 1.74 -22.72
N MET A 64 22.41 2.54 -23.24
CA MET A 64 22.55 3.24 -24.53
C MET A 64 23.70 4.25 -24.48
N GLN A 65 23.84 4.99 -23.39
CA GLN A 65 24.92 5.96 -23.24
C GLN A 65 26.29 5.28 -23.20
N LYS A 66 26.45 4.20 -22.42
CA LYS A 66 27.68 3.40 -22.40
C LYS A 66 28.03 2.83 -23.78
N LEU A 67 27.01 2.46 -24.56
CA LEU A 67 27.23 1.96 -25.91
C LEU A 67 27.70 3.08 -26.84
N ALA A 68 27.07 4.25 -26.76
CA ALA A 68 27.44 5.43 -27.55
C ALA A 68 28.82 5.97 -27.21
N THR A 69 29.25 5.90 -25.94
CA THR A 69 30.60 6.28 -25.50
C THR A 69 31.65 5.21 -25.76
N GLY A 70 31.24 4.01 -26.19
CA GLY A 70 32.13 2.88 -26.44
C GLY A 70 32.63 2.16 -25.18
N GLU A 71 32.10 2.50 -24.01
CA GLU A 71 32.37 1.80 -22.73
C GLU A 71 31.83 0.37 -22.73
N THR A 72 30.75 0.10 -23.46
CA THR A 72 30.26 -1.26 -23.69
C THR A 72 30.18 -1.58 -25.18
N LYS A 73 30.51 -2.83 -25.52
CA LYS A 73 30.32 -3.40 -26.87
C LYS A 73 29.14 -4.38 -26.93
N ASN A 74 28.45 -4.58 -25.82
CA ASN A 74 27.33 -5.52 -25.72
C ASN A 74 26.05 -4.89 -26.28
N ILE A 75 26.00 -4.71 -27.61
CA ILE A 75 24.80 -4.24 -28.32
C ILE A 75 23.55 -5.08 -27.99
N PRO A 76 23.62 -6.44 -27.90
CA PRO A 76 22.44 -7.24 -27.61
C PRO A 76 21.80 -6.91 -26.26
N GLU A 77 22.60 -6.66 -25.22
CA GLU A 77 22.11 -6.32 -23.89
C GLU A 77 21.40 -4.97 -23.88
N VAL A 78 21.95 -3.98 -24.60
CA VAL A 78 21.37 -2.65 -24.74
C VAL A 78 20.03 -2.71 -25.48
N MET A 79 19.95 -3.48 -26.58
CA MET A 79 18.69 -3.71 -27.29
C MET A 79 17.65 -4.39 -26.40
N ILE A 80 18.04 -5.38 -25.61
CA ILE A 80 17.13 -6.07 -24.69
C ILE A 80 16.62 -5.11 -23.62
N ALA A 81 17.48 -4.27 -23.05
CA ALA A 81 17.09 -3.28 -22.06
C ALA A 81 16.09 -2.26 -22.64
N ALA A 82 16.37 -1.74 -23.83
CA ALA A 82 15.47 -0.83 -24.54
C ALA A 82 14.11 -1.46 -24.86
N GLU A 83 14.10 -2.71 -25.32
CA GLU A 83 12.85 -3.42 -25.63
C GLU A 83 12.01 -3.68 -24.36
N LYS A 84 12.66 -4.05 -23.25
CA LYS A 84 11.99 -4.18 -21.95
C LYS A 84 11.32 -2.89 -21.51
N ALA A 85 12.03 -1.76 -21.60
CA ALA A 85 11.48 -0.44 -21.25
C ALA A 85 10.27 -0.09 -22.14
N SER A 86 10.38 -0.32 -23.45
CA SER A 86 9.31 -0.08 -24.43
C SER A 86 8.05 -0.90 -24.15
N ILE A 87 8.19 -2.20 -23.92
CA ILE A 87 7.06 -3.09 -23.60
C ILE A 87 6.42 -2.69 -22.26
N ALA A 88 7.23 -2.43 -21.23
CA ALA A 88 6.74 -2.05 -19.91
C ALA A 88 5.96 -0.72 -19.96
N PHE A 89 6.44 0.26 -20.72
CA PHE A 89 5.75 1.54 -20.92
C PHE A 89 4.42 1.40 -21.67
N LYS A 90 4.39 0.56 -22.72
CA LYS A 90 3.14 0.25 -23.45
C LYS A 90 2.11 -0.36 -22.52
N LEU A 91 2.52 -1.33 -21.70
CA LEU A 91 1.65 -1.95 -20.69
C LEU A 91 1.12 -0.90 -19.71
N LEU A 92 1.99 -0.05 -19.16
CA LEU A 92 1.58 1.00 -18.22
C LEU A 92 0.55 1.96 -18.84
N THR A 93 0.74 2.35 -20.10
CA THR A 93 -0.22 3.21 -20.81
C THR A 93 -1.59 2.56 -20.94
N GLN A 94 -1.64 1.25 -21.21
CA GLN A 94 -2.91 0.51 -21.26
C GLN A 94 -3.60 0.47 -19.89
N VAL A 95 -2.83 0.21 -18.83
CA VAL A 95 -3.36 0.21 -17.45
C VAL A 95 -3.88 1.60 -17.07
N ARG A 96 -3.13 2.66 -17.36
CA ARG A 96 -3.55 4.05 -17.16
C ARG A 96 -4.89 4.34 -17.84
N ASN A 97 -5.01 3.97 -19.11
CA ASN A 97 -6.24 4.17 -19.87
C ASN A 97 -7.41 3.43 -19.23
N LYS A 98 -7.21 2.16 -18.82
CA LYS A 98 -8.25 1.37 -18.15
C LYS A 98 -8.68 1.96 -16.80
N MET A 99 -7.77 2.57 -16.06
CA MET A 99 -8.13 3.26 -14.80
C MET A 99 -8.98 4.51 -15.06
N ILE A 100 -8.63 5.28 -16.09
CA ILE A 100 -9.41 6.45 -16.51
C ILE A 100 -10.80 6.01 -16.97
N ASP A 101 -10.89 4.95 -17.78
CA ASP A 101 -12.16 4.37 -18.24
C ASP A 101 -13.03 3.96 -17.04
N ALA A 102 -12.47 3.21 -16.08
CA ALA A 102 -13.18 2.73 -14.90
C ALA A 102 -13.68 3.89 -14.02
N TYR A 103 -12.87 4.94 -13.86
CA TYR A 103 -13.29 6.15 -13.14
C TYR A 103 -14.45 6.86 -13.84
N GLN A 104 -14.38 7.01 -15.17
CA GLN A 104 -15.47 7.60 -15.96
C GLN A 104 -16.76 6.78 -15.89
N GLU A 105 -16.68 5.45 -15.86
CA GLU A 105 -17.84 4.57 -15.77
C GLU A 105 -18.57 4.75 -14.42
N ILE A 106 -17.83 4.83 -13.31
CA ILE A 106 -18.39 5.08 -11.98
C ILE A 106 -19.14 6.43 -11.95
N MET A 107 -18.60 7.46 -12.59
CA MET A 107 -19.27 8.77 -12.68
C MET A 107 -20.60 8.70 -13.44
N LYS A 108 -20.67 7.89 -14.49
CA LYS A 108 -21.90 7.73 -15.29
C LYS A 108 -22.99 6.95 -14.58
N MET A 109 -22.65 6.12 -13.58
CA MET A 109 -23.64 5.39 -12.78
C MET A 109 -24.37 6.26 -11.76
N GLN A 110 -23.80 7.41 -11.36
CA GLN A 110 -24.35 8.25 -10.28
C GLN A 110 -25.23 9.41 -10.78
N VAL A 111 -25.45 9.54 -12.09
CA VAL A 111 -26.34 10.56 -12.69
C VAL A 111 -27.72 10.01 -13.03
#